data_AF-A0A3D1H8V5-F1
#
_entry.id   AF-A0A3D1H8V5-F1
#
_cell.length_a   1.000
_cell.length_b   1.000
_cell.length_c   1.000
_cell.angle_alpha   90.00
_cell.angle_beta   90.00
_cell.angle_gamma   90.00
#
_symmetry.space_group_name_H-M   'P 1'
#
loop_
_entity.id
_entity.type
_entity.pdbx_description
1 polymer ?
#
loop_
_entity_poly.entity_id
_entity_poly.type
_entity_poly.pdbx_seq_one_letter_code
_entity_poly.pdbx_strand_id
1 'polypeptide(L)'
;NAYGIQDTEEANKWLCECINSMPSHVAMDSETTGLYPRDGHILGISLSYEEDRGVYIDTECFDERTEALLQTLANQTTIVFHNAKFDMAFFEYHFNLTFPKFEDTMLLHYLIDENPGTHGLKQLAMKYTVYGDYEKPQYDWMAQYRKDHGILKNDFTWDLIPFDIMKTYAAMDAVVTLLVFKKFVKIKQNKRLEKVYNNILIPGCRFLTDVQDNGVPFDIARLNQSQELMQVEIDEAIDKLYENPAITSFEAINGKSFNPNSTVQLRSLLFDFLGLNPTGKKTGTGANSTDAEVLGELASQSDVPALILKIRQKSKIKNTYLDKIIPQLDRDSRLRTGFNLHSTTSGRLSSSGKLNMQQLPRDNPIVKGCIKAAPGHKIVAMDLTTAEVYVAAVLAKDEALKDVFRSGGNFHSAIAHKV
;
A
#
# COMPACT_ATOMS: atom_id res chain seq x y z
N ASN A 1 -27.82 -5.89 17.12
CA ASN A 1 -28.20 -7.31 16.95
C ASN A 1 -27.18 -8.01 16.06
N ALA A 2 -26.00 -8.31 16.61
CA ALA A 2 -24.93 -9.06 15.93
C ALA A 2 -24.94 -10.53 16.40
N TYR A 3 -24.83 -11.47 15.47
CA TYR A 3 -24.82 -12.90 15.77
C TYR A 3 -24.00 -13.66 14.72
N GLY A 4 -23.68 -14.91 15.01
CA GLY A 4 -22.88 -15.77 14.15
C GLY A 4 -23.64 -17.01 13.71
N ILE A 5 -23.29 -17.54 12.54
CA ILE A 5 -23.81 -18.80 11.97
C ILE A 5 -22.63 -19.74 11.68
N GLN A 6 -22.72 -20.98 12.17
CA GLN A 6 -21.79 -22.09 11.85
C GLN A 6 -22.52 -23.32 11.27
N ASP A 7 -23.81 -23.19 10.96
CA ASP A 7 -24.62 -24.24 10.36
C ASP A 7 -25.00 -23.89 8.91
N THR A 8 -24.80 -24.86 8.01
CA THR A 8 -25.02 -24.68 6.57
C THR A 8 -26.48 -24.41 6.21
N GLU A 9 -27.45 -25.04 6.90
CA GLU A 9 -28.87 -24.81 6.62
C GLU A 9 -29.30 -23.42 7.09
N GLU A 10 -28.82 -22.99 8.26
CA GLU A 10 -29.05 -21.66 8.79
C GLU A 10 -28.43 -20.57 7.89
N ALA A 11 -27.21 -20.78 7.38
CA ALA A 11 -26.54 -19.86 6.47
C ALA A 11 -27.33 -19.69 5.16
N ASN A 12 -27.69 -20.82 4.54
CA ASN A 12 -28.49 -20.84 3.32
C ASN A 12 -29.87 -20.20 3.52
N LYS A 13 -30.51 -20.44 4.67
CA LYS A 13 -31.80 -19.83 5.02
C LYS A 13 -31.67 -18.32 5.14
N TRP A 14 -30.66 -17.84 5.86
CA TRP A 14 -30.42 -16.41 6.03
C TRP A 14 -30.17 -15.71 4.68
N LEU A 15 -29.34 -16.30 3.82
CA LEU A 15 -29.08 -15.75 2.49
C LEU A 15 -30.34 -15.71 1.62
N CYS A 16 -31.18 -16.77 1.67
CA CYS A 16 -32.47 -16.76 0.98
C CYS A 16 -33.40 -15.65 1.51
N GLU A 17 -33.48 -15.47 2.83
CA GLU A 17 -34.27 -14.39 3.45
C GLU A 17 -33.79 -13.00 3.00
N CYS A 18 -32.48 -12.78 3.01
CA CYS A 18 -31.84 -11.57 2.52
C CYS A 18 -32.20 -11.32 1.04
N ILE A 19 -31.98 -12.29 0.15
CA ILE A 19 -32.30 -12.19 -1.28
C ILE A 19 -33.78 -11.88 -1.50
N ASN A 20 -34.68 -12.61 -0.82
CA ASN A 20 -36.12 -12.43 -0.96
C ASN A 20 -36.62 -11.08 -0.44
N SER A 21 -35.91 -10.48 0.52
CA SER A 21 -36.21 -9.12 0.99
C SER A 21 -35.87 -8.03 -0.04
N MET A 22 -35.14 -8.38 -1.12
CA MET A 22 -34.75 -7.50 -2.22
C MET A 22 -34.13 -6.17 -1.74
N PRO A 23 -33.10 -6.21 -0.88
CA PRO A 23 -32.48 -5.00 -0.37
C PRO A 23 -31.77 -4.27 -1.50
N SER A 24 -31.89 -2.94 -1.50
CA SER A 24 -31.17 -2.11 -2.48
C SER A 24 -29.65 -2.19 -2.31
N HIS A 25 -29.18 -2.37 -1.06
CA HIS A 25 -27.77 -2.43 -0.69
C HIS A 25 -27.58 -3.44 0.44
N VAL A 26 -26.49 -4.22 0.37
CA VAL A 26 -26.04 -5.12 1.44
C VAL A 26 -24.59 -4.78 1.73
N ALA A 27 -24.26 -4.46 2.98
CA ALA A 27 -22.88 -4.37 3.40
C ALA A 27 -22.30 -5.76 3.56
N MET A 28 -21.07 -5.95 3.06
CA MET A 28 -20.33 -7.19 3.12
C MET A 28 -18.90 -6.89 3.56
N ASP A 29 -18.32 -7.79 4.34
CA ASP A 29 -16.98 -7.69 4.86
C ASP A 29 -16.39 -9.10 5.06
N SER A 30 -15.06 -9.22 5.08
CA SER A 30 -14.34 -10.49 5.23
C SER A 30 -13.36 -10.49 6.39
N GLU A 31 -13.41 -11.56 7.18
CA GLU A 31 -12.36 -11.84 8.17
C GLU A 31 -11.36 -12.82 7.59
N THR A 32 -10.06 -12.57 7.73
CA THR A 32 -9.02 -13.33 7.04
C THR A 32 -7.79 -13.56 7.90
N THR A 33 -7.04 -14.62 7.63
CA THR A 33 -5.79 -14.94 8.36
C THR A 33 -4.58 -14.12 7.93
N GLY A 34 -4.69 -13.33 6.87
CA GLY A 34 -3.58 -12.58 6.30
C GLY A 34 -4.05 -11.37 5.51
N LEU A 35 -3.09 -10.55 5.06
CA LEU A 35 -3.41 -9.32 4.32
C LEU A 35 -3.54 -9.51 2.80
N TYR A 36 -3.28 -10.72 2.31
CA TYR A 36 -3.27 -11.04 0.87
C TYR A 36 -3.94 -12.40 0.64
N PRO A 37 -4.78 -12.54 -0.41
CA PRO A 37 -5.56 -13.76 -0.66
C PRO A 37 -4.71 -14.99 -0.99
N ARG A 38 -3.51 -14.78 -1.53
CA ARG A 38 -2.58 -15.88 -1.87
C ARG A 38 -1.75 -16.37 -0.68
N ASP A 39 -1.69 -15.58 0.39
CA ASP A 39 -0.91 -15.85 1.61
C ASP A 39 -1.80 -16.15 2.83
N GLY A 40 -3.12 -15.97 2.71
CA GLY A 40 -4.10 -16.18 3.78
C GLY A 40 -5.33 -16.92 3.25
N HIS A 41 -6.31 -17.10 4.12
CA HIS A 41 -7.61 -17.64 3.79
C HIS A 41 -8.70 -16.85 4.52
N ILE A 42 -9.92 -16.90 3.98
CA ILE A 42 -11.10 -16.31 4.60
C ILE A 42 -11.54 -17.20 5.76
N LEU A 43 -11.82 -16.59 6.91
CA LEU A 43 -12.37 -17.23 8.10
C LEU A 43 -13.90 -17.17 8.09
N GLY A 44 -14.46 -16.02 7.71
CA GLY A 44 -15.90 -15.82 7.66
C GLY A 44 -16.30 -14.60 6.85
N ILE A 45 -17.58 -14.51 6.54
CA ILE A 45 -18.20 -13.41 5.80
C ILE A 45 -19.21 -12.71 6.70
N SER A 46 -19.08 -11.40 6.81
CA SER A 46 -20.01 -10.55 7.55
C SER A 46 -20.98 -9.88 6.59
N LEU A 47 -22.27 -9.87 6.93
CA LEU A 47 -23.33 -9.30 6.10
C LEU A 47 -24.32 -8.46 6.91
N SER A 48 -24.77 -7.36 6.33
CA SER A 48 -25.84 -6.53 6.90
C SER A 48 -26.65 -5.83 5.82
N TYR A 49 -27.97 -5.98 5.86
CA TYR A 49 -28.92 -5.23 5.02
C TYR A 49 -29.94 -4.43 5.85
N GLU A 50 -29.80 -4.44 7.18
CA GLU A 50 -30.63 -3.75 8.17
C GLU A 50 -29.74 -2.91 9.10
N GLU A 51 -30.19 -1.73 9.53
CA GLU A 51 -29.35 -0.73 10.23
C GLU A 51 -28.77 -1.17 11.58
N ASP A 52 -29.40 -2.12 12.26
CA ASP A 52 -29.00 -2.58 13.61
C ASP A 52 -28.84 -4.10 13.69
N ARG A 53 -28.72 -4.77 12.55
CA ARG A 53 -28.61 -6.24 12.47
C ARG A 53 -27.52 -6.65 11.49
N GLY A 54 -26.60 -7.46 11.97
CA GLY A 54 -25.50 -8.04 11.20
C GLY A 54 -25.34 -9.51 11.53
N VAL A 55 -24.82 -10.26 10.58
CA VAL A 55 -24.48 -11.67 10.73
C VAL A 55 -23.01 -11.88 10.36
N TYR A 56 -22.34 -12.78 11.06
CA TYR A 56 -21.04 -13.33 10.69
C TYR A 56 -21.21 -14.82 10.39
N ILE A 57 -20.94 -15.25 9.16
CA ILE A 57 -21.10 -16.64 8.73
C ILE A 57 -19.71 -17.25 8.58
N ASP A 58 -19.47 -18.33 9.32
CA ASP A 58 -18.23 -19.10 9.24
C ASP A 58 -18.10 -19.76 7.87
N THR A 59 -16.93 -19.63 7.23
CA THR A 59 -16.68 -20.29 5.94
C THR A 59 -16.61 -21.80 6.05
N GLU A 60 -16.34 -22.36 7.25
CA GLU A 60 -16.36 -23.81 7.45
C GLU A 60 -17.74 -24.43 7.20
N CYS A 61 -18.82 -23.65 7.29
CA CYS A 61 -20.18 -24.13 7.02
C CYS A 61 -20.65 -23.89 5.57
N PHE A 62 -19.78 -23.44 4.67
CA PHE A 62 -20.15 -23.18 3.28
C PHE A 62 -20.24 -24.46 2.46
N ASP A 63 -21.30 -24.55 1.64
CA ASP A 63 -21.46 -25.54 0.60
C ASP A 63 -21.64 -24.85 -0.78
N GLU A 64 -21.71 -25.65 -1.85
CA GLU A 64 -21.93 -25.13 -3.21
C GLU A 64 -23.19 -24.24 -3.31
N ARG A 65 -24.22 -24.56 -2.51
CA ARG A 65 -25.44 -23.76 -2.46
C ARG A 65 -25.20 -22.40 -1.80
N THR A 66 -24.43 -22.36 -0.73
CA THR A 66 -24.08 -21.12 -0.01
C THR A 66 -23.33 -20.17 -0.95
N GLU A 67 -22.32 -20.67 -1.67
CA GLU A 67 -21.59 -19.90 -2.67
C GLU A 67 -22.50 -19.40 -3.81
N ALA A 68 -23.39 -20.26 -4.32
CA ALA A 68 -24.34 -19.87 -5.36
C ALA A 68 -25.33 -18.78 -4.88
N LEU A 69 -25.76 -18.83 -3.63
CA LEU A 69 -26.61 -17.80 -3.03
C LEU A 69 -25.85 -16.48 -2.83
N LEU A 70 -24.60 -16.53 -2.36
CA LEU A 70 -23.75 -15.34 -2.26
C LEU A 70 -23.56 -14.67 -3.63
N GLN A 71 -23.29 -15.46 -4.68
CA GLN A 71 -23.18 -14.93 -6.03
C GLN A 71 -24.52 -14.37 -6.54
N THR A 72 -25.64 -15.02 -6.22
CA THR A 72 -26.98 -14.53 -6.55
C THR A 72 -27.25 -13.17 -5.91
N LEU A 73 -26.93 -13.03 -4.62
CA LEU A 73 -27.05 -11.78 -3.87
C LEU A 73 -26.21 -10.66 -4.50
N ALA A 74 -24.93 -10.94 -4.81
CA ALA A 74 -24.02 -9.98 -5.44
C ALA A 74 -24.45 -9.53 -6.85
N ASN A 75 -25.19 -10.38 -7.57
CA ASN A 75 -25.73 -10.05 -8.89
C ASN A 75 -27.00 -9.18 -8.83
N GLN A 76 -27.82 -9.37 -7.80
CA GLN A 76 -29.12 -8.70 -7.67
C GLN A 76 -29.03 -7.37 -6.91
N THR A 77 -28.14 -7.27 -5.94
CA THR A 77 -28.01 -6.13 -5.02
C THR A 77 -26.66 -5.44 -5.19
N THR A 78 -26.61 -4.14 -4.91
CA THR A 78 -25.34 -3.42 -4.80
C THR A 78 -24.65 -3.78 -3.49
N ILE A 79 -23.44 -4.37 -3.57
CA ILE A 79 -22.69 -4.73 -2.37
C ILE A 79 -21.87 -3.53 -1.89
N VAL A 80 -21.91 -3.25 -0.59
CA VAL A 80 -21.22 -2.12 0.04
C VAL A 80 -20.07 -2.65 0.87
N PHE A 81 -18.86 -2.18 0.56
CA PHE A 81 -17.66 -2.52 1.31
C PHE A 81 -17.09 -1.29 2.03
N HIS A 82 -16.17 -1.55 2.95
CA HIS A 82 -15.21 -0.57 3.40
C HIS A 82 -13.82 -1.04 2.95
N ASN A 83 -13.19 -0.36 1.98
CA ASN A 83 -11.99 -0.86 1.28
C ASN A 83 -12.26 -2.10 0.40
N ALA A 84 -13.19 -1.97 -0.55
CA ALA A 84 -13.69 -3.04 -1.42
C ALA A 84 -12.60 -3.88 -2.08
N LYS A 85 -11.48 -3.23 -2.43
CA LYS A 85 -10.32 -3.85 -3.07
C LYS A 85 -9.72 -5.01 -2.28
N PHE A 86 -9.83 -4.97 -0.94
CA PHE A 86 -9.37 -6.04 -0.06
C PHE A 86 -10.34 -7.23 -0.13
N ASP A 87 -11.60 -7.01 0.22
CA ASP A 87 -12.62 -8.06 0.31
C ASP A 87 -12.85 -8.74 -1.04
N MET A 88 -13.02 -7.95 -2.11
CA MET A 88 -13.23 -8.48 -3.45
C MET A 88 -12.08 -9.38 -3.89
N ALA A 89 -10.83 -9.04 -3.56
CA ALA A 89 -9.68 -9.87 -3.90
C ALA A 89 -9.69 -11.23 -3.17
N PHE A 90 -10.12 -11.25 -1.91
CA PHE A 90 -10.30 -12.49 -1.16
C PHE A 90 -11.47 -13.32 -1.72
N PHE A 91 -12.64 -12.72 -1.91
CA PHE A 91 -13.81 -13.41 -2.41
C PHE A 91 -13.62 -13.98 -3.83
N GLU A 92 -12.97 -13.24 -4.72
CA GLU A 92 -12.66 -13.69 -6.08
C GLU A 92 -11.66 -14.86 -6.06
N TYR A 93 -10.63 -14.78 -5.21
CA TYR A 93 -9.61 -15.81 -5.16
C TYR A 93 -10.08 -17.12 -4.52
N HIS A 94 -10.85 -17.04 -3.43
CA HIS A 94 -11.26 -18.23 -2.66
C HIS A 94 -12.58 -18.84 -3.12
N PHE A 95 -13.53 -18.03 -3.59
CA PHE A 95 -14.89 -18.47 -3.92
C PHE A 95 -15.31 -18.15 -5.37
N ASN A 96 -14.43 -17.53 -6.16
CA ASN A 96 -14.75 -17.11 -7.53
C ASN A 96 -16.02 -16.23 -7.62
N LEU A 97 -16.32 -15.48 -6.55
CA LEU A 97 -17.44 -14.56 -6.51
C LEU A 97 -17.13 -13.30 -7.32
N THR A 98 -18.14 -12.72 -7.95
CA THR A 98 -18.01 -11.48 -8.71
C THR A 98 -18.99 -10.43 -8.23
N PHE A 99 -18.56 -9.17 -8.24
CA PHE A 99 -19.32 -8.03 -7.72
C PHE A 99 -19.57 -7.00 -8.83
N PRO A 100 -20.56 -7.22 -9.71
CA PRO A 100 -20.83 -6.33 -10.84
C PRO A 100 -21.28 -4.93 -10.42
N LYS A 101 -21.84 -4.79 -9.21
CA LYS A 101 -22.27 -3.52 -8.62
C LYS A 101 -21.78 -3.45 -7.19
N PHE A 102 -20.87 -2.51 -6.93
CA PHE A 102 -20.39 -2.29 -5.57
C PHE A 102 -20.18 -0.81 -5.26
N GLU A 103 -20.17 -0.52 -3.97
CA GLU A 103 -19.88 0.77 -3.37
C GLU A 103 -18.76 0.60 -2.35
N ASP A 104 -17.95 1.63 -2.17
CA ASP A 104 -16.85 1.66 -1.20
C ASP A 104 -16.97 2.91 -0.32
N THR A 105 -17.21 2.69 0.97
CA THR A 105 -17.38 3.76 1.96
C THR A 105 -16.09 4.53 2.26
N MET A 106 -14.93 3.89 2.13
CA MET A 106 -13.63 4.54 2.28
C MET A 106 -13.42 5.55 1.14
N LEU A 107 -13.75 5.17 -0.10
CA LEU A 107 -13.67 6.06 -1.26
C LEU A 107 -14.73 7.18 -1.21
N LEU A 108 -15.92 6.90 -0.67
CA LEU A 108 -16.94 7.93 -0.45
C LEU A 108 -16.47 8.97 0.56
N HIS A 109 -15.84 8.53 1.66
CA HIS A 109 -15.30 9.44 2.66
C HIS A 109 -14.11 10.24 2.13
N TYR A 110 -13.23 9.62 1.34
CA TYR A 110 -12.12 10.32 0.70
C TYR A 110 -12.56 11.48 -0.21
N LEU A 111 -13.74 11.39 -0.84
CA LEU A 111 -14.33 12.53 -1.58
C LEU A 111 -14.85 13.66 -0.68
N ILE A 112 -15.14 13.38 0.58
CA ILE A 112 -15.60 14.35 1.58
C ILE A 112 -14.40 15.02 2.25
N ASP A 113 -13.36 14.25 2.54
CA ASP A 113 -12.13 14.68 3.20
C ASP A 113 -10.96 13.92 2.59
N GLU A 114 -10.08 14.61 1.88
CA GLU A 114 -8.92 14.01 1.21
C GLU A 114 -7.70 13.80 2.13
N ASN A 115 -7.80 14.19 3.41
CA ASN A 115 -6.67 14.11 4.34
C ASN A 115 -6.33 12.66 4.69
N PRO A 116 -5.05 12.24 4.53
CA PRO A 116 -4.66 10.87 4.76
C PRO A 116 -4.80 10.46 6.23
N GLY A 117 -5.14 9.19 6.46
CA GLY A 117 -5.16 8.57 7.78
C GLY A 117 -6.45 8.77 8.58
N THR A 118 -7.50 9.32 7.97
CA THR A 118 -8.80 9.58 8.63
C THR A 118 -9.95 8.69 8.11
N HIS A 119 -9.69 7.79 7.16
CA HIS A 119 -10.72 7.07 6.42
C HIS A 119 -10.98 5.64 6.92
N GLY A 120 -10.38 5.23 8.04
CA GLY A 120 -10.57 3.87 8.57
C GLY A 120 -11.92 3.68 9.25
N LEU A 121 -12.52 2.49 9.11
CA LEU A 121 -13.88 2.19 9.59
C LEU A 121 -14.07 2.55 11.06
N LYS A 122 -13.16 2.13 11.95
CA LYS A 122 -13.16 2.51 13.38
C LYS A 122 -13.36 4.01 13.61
N GLN A 123 -12.56 4.84 12.95
CA GLN A 123 -12.58 6.29 13.13
C GLN A 123 -13.92 6.88 12.64
N LEU A 124 -14.43 6.35 11.54
CA LEU A 124 -15.71 6.74 10.98
C LEU A 124 -16.87 6.28 11.86
N ALA A 125 -16.80 5.07 12.42
CA ALA A 125 -17.77 4.50 13.35
C ALA A 125 -17.93 5.40 14.57
N MET A 126 -16.80 5.74 15.20
CA MET A 126 -16.74 6.62 16.37
C MET A 126 -17.34 8.01 16.11
N LYS A 127 -17.12 8.56 14.91
CA LYS A 127 -17.54 9.93 14.58
C LYS A 127 -18.96 10.01 14.04
N TYR A 128 -19.43 8.97 13.36
CA TYR A 128 -20.61 9.07 12.50
C TYR A 128 -21.72 8.07 12.79
N THR A 129 -21.50 7.09 13.67
CA THR A 129 -22.49 6.09 14.06
C THR A 129 -22.75 6.10 15.57
N VAL A 130 -23.81 5.43 16.00
CA VAL A 130 -24.15 5.29 17.43
C VAL A 130 -23.30 4.23 18.14
N TYR A 131 -22.52 3.45 17.39
CA TYR A 131 -21.80 2.28 17.92
C TYR A 131 -20.43 2.60 18.53
N GLY A 132 -19.92 3.83 18.34
CA GLY A 132 -18.69 4.25 18.99
C GLY A 132 -17.48 3.38 18.64
N ASP A 133 -16.67 3.04 19.64
CA ASP A 133 -15.55 2.10 19.52
C ASP A 133 -16.02 0.66 19.78
N TYR A 134 -16.85 0.13 18.87
CA TYR A 134 -17.42 -1.22 18.96
C TYR A 134 -16.35 -2.32 18.86
N GLU A 135 -15.18 -2.00 18.29
CA GLU A 135 -14.06 -2.93 18.14
C GLU A 135 -13.27 -3.14 19.45
N LYS A 136 -13.42 -2.22 20.42
CA LYS A 136 -12.62 -2.25 21.66
C LYS A 136 -12.65 -3.61 22.37
N PRO A 137 -13.80 -4.30 22.57
CA PRO A 137 -13.81 -5.59 23.24
C PRO A 137 -12.96 -6.66 22.54
N GLN A 138 -12.97 -6.68 21.20
CA GLN A 138 -12.17 -7.60 20.38
C GLN A 138 -10.67 -7.37 20.61
N TYR A 139 -10.24 -6.11 20.50
CA TYR A 139 -8.83 -5.76 20.67
C TYR A 139 -8.34 -5.93 22.11
N ASP A 140 -9.19 -5.67 23.10
CA ASP A 140 -8.90 -5.97 24.51
C ASP A 140 -8.66 -7.47 24.70
N TRP A 141 -9.53 -8.32 24.13
CA TRP A 141 -9.38 -9.78 24.16
C TRP A 141 -8.08 -10.22 23.49
N MET A 142 -7.78 -9.72 22.28
CA MET A 142 -6.53 -10.05 21.57
C MET A 142 -5.29 -9.63 22.36
N ALA A 143 -5.33 -8.46 23.02
CA ALA A 143 -4.21 -7.99 23.84
C ALA A 143 -4.00 -8.88 25.07
N GLN A 144 -5.08 -9.29 25.72
CA GLN A 144 -5.03 -10.19 26.87
C GLN A 144 -4.54 -11.59 26.46
N TYR A 145 -5.09 -12.16 25.39
CA TYR A 145 -4.69 -13.46 24.87
C TYR A 145 -3.19 -13.52 24.52
N ARG A 146 -2.67 -12.51 23.82
CA ARG A 146 -1.23 -12.41 23.50
C ARG A 146 -0.37 -12.35 24.75
N LYS A 147 -0.80 -11.61 25.77
CA LYS A 147 -0.08 -11.50 27.05
C LYS A 147 -0.05 -12.83 27.77
N ASP A 148 -1.17 -13.54 27.83
CA ASP A 148 -1.29 -14.80 28.56
C ASP A 148 -0.53 -15.95 27.90
N HIS A 149 -0.37 -15.91 26.58
CA HIS A 149 0.31 -16.95 25.79
C HIS A 149 1.73 -16.55 25.34
N GLY A 150 2.21 -15.36 25.71
CA GLY A 150 3.54 -14.88 25.33
C GLY A 150 3.72 -14.66 23.82
N ILE A 151 2.65 -14.34 23.09
CA ILE A 151 2.65 -14.19 21.63
C ILE A 151 3.02 -12.74 21.26
N LEU A 152 4.03 -12.57 20.40
CA LEU A 152 4.40 -11.25 19.87
C LEU A 152 3.31 -10.72 18.95
N LYS A 153 3.21 -9.39 18.83
CA LYS A 153 2.19 -8.75 17.98
C LYS A 153 2.23 -9.24 16.53
N ASN A 154 3.43 -9.47 15.98
CA ASN A 154 3.61 -9.87 14.58
C ASN A 154 3.34 -11.37 14.35
N ASP A 155 3.30 -12.17 15.41
CA ASP A 155 3.08 -13.62 15.34
C ASP A 155 1.62 -13.98 15.63
N PHE A 156 0.80 -13.00 16.01
CA PHE A 156 -0.62 -13.20 16.26
C PHE A 156 -1.41 -13.10 14.96
N THR A 157 -2.21 -14.12 14.68
CA THR A 157 -3.06 -14.23 13.50
C THR A 157 -4.54 -14.34 13.89
N TRP A 158 -5.44 -13.94 12.99
CA TRP A 158 -6.88 -13.84 13.30
C TRP A 158 -7.57 -15.19 13.49
N ASP A 159 -7.02 -16.29 12.97
CA ASP A 159 -7.46 -17.67 13.22
C ASP A 159 -7.28 -18.11 14.68
N LEU A 160 -6.48 -17.41 15.47
CA LEU A 160 -6.37 -17.67 16.91
C LEU A 160 -7.57 -17.15 17.71
N ILE A 161 -8.45 -16.38 17.08
CA ILE A 161 -9.62 -15.79 17.73
C ILE A 161 -10.79 -16.79 17.67
N PRO A 162 -11.34 -17.24 18.81
CA PRO A 162 -12.50 -18.11 18.81
C PRO A 162 -13.71 -17.46 18.12
N PHE A 163 -14.52 -18.27 17.45
CA PHE A 163 -15.72 -17.82 16.74
C PHE A 163 -16.64 -16.94 17.61
N ASP A 164 -16.87 -17.34 18.87
CA ASP A 164 -17.75 -16.61 19.79
C ASP A 164 -17.26 -15.19 20.12
N ILE A 165 -15.96 -14.95 20.02
CA ILE A 165 -15.34 -13.64 20.20
C ILE A 165 -15.44 -12.85 18.90
N MET A 166 -15.07 -13.48 17.77
CA MET A 166 -15.05 -12.85 16.44
C MET A 166 -16.44 -12.38 15.98
N LYS A 167 -17.48 -13.21 16.17
CA LYS A 167 -18.79 -13.01 15.54
C LYS A 167 -19.42 -11.64 15.80
N THR A 168 -19.18 -11.08 17.00
CA THR A 168 -19.75 -9.78 17.36
C THR A 168 -19.00 -8.65 16.67
N TYR A 169 -17.67 -8.71 16.65
CA TYR A 169 -16.83 -7.75 15.94
C TYR A 169 -17.16 -7.74 14.45
N ALA A 170 -17.06 -8.90 13.80
CA ALA A 170 -17.16 -9.04 12.36
C ALA A 170 -18.57 -8.65 11.85
N ALA A 171 -19.62 -9.12 12.51
CA ALA A 171 -20.99 -8.73 12.15
C ALA A 171 -21.23 -7.22 12.31
N MET A 172 -20.55 -6.57 13.27
CA MET A 172 -20.65 -5.13 13.47
C MET A 172 -19.88 -4.32 12.41
N ASP A 173 -18.79 -4.84 11.85
CA ASP A 173 -18.09 -4.21 10.70
C ASP A 173 -19.05 -4.02 9.51
N ALA A 174 -19.86 -5.05 9.20
CA ALA A 174 -20.88 -4.94 8.15
C ALA A 174 -21.99 -3.93 8.51
N VAL A 175 -22.49 -3.93 9.75
CA VAL A 175 -23.53 -2.98 10.20
C VAL A 175 -23.03 -1.54 10.11
N VAL A 176 -21.86 -1.27 10.65
CA VAL A 176 -21.25 0.07 10.67
C VAL A 176 -20.95 0.52 9.25
N THR A 177 -20.45 -0.36 8.38
CA THR A 177 -20.24 -0.08 6.95
C THR A 177 -21.55 0.37 6.29
N LEU A 178 -22.67 -0.32 6.52
CA LEU A 178 -23.97 0.07 5.98
C LEU A 178 -24.42 1.45 6.47
N LEU A 179 -24.28 1.74 7.77
CA LEU A 179 -24.64 3.03 8.35
C LEU A 179 -23.79 4.17 7.80
N VAL A 180 -22.48 3.96 7.71
CA VAL A 180 -21.52 4.91 7.13
C VAL A 180 -21.87 5.17 5.66
N PHE A 181 -22.19 4.13 4.89
CA PHE A 181 -22.63 4.26 3.50
C PHE A 181 -23.87 5.14 3.35
N LYS A 182 -24.94 4.86 4.11
CA LYS A 182 -26.19 5.65 4.08
C LYS A 182 -25.95 7.13 4.38
N LYS A 183 -24.92 7.43 5.18
CA LYS A 183 -24.52 8.81 5.46
C LYS A 183 -23.75 9.43 4.30
N PHE A 184 -22.72 8.74 3.79
CA PHE A 184 -21.77 9.32 2.85
C PHE A 184 -22.21 9.27 1.39
N VAL A 185 -23.10 8.35 1.00
CA VAL A 185 -23.64 8.28 -0.36
C VAL A 185 -24.29 9.60 -0.80
N LYS A 186 -24.73 10.43 0.17
CA LYS A 186 -25.26 11.78 -0.07
C LYS A 186 -24.27 12.70 -0.80
N ILE A 187 -22.96 12.45 -0.74
CA ILE A 187 -21.95 13.21 -1.49
C ILE A 187 -22.21 13.17 -3.01
N LYS A 188 -22.84 12.09 -3.49
CA LYS A 188 -23.22 11.92 -4.91
C LYS A 188 -24.33 12.88 -5.36
N GLN A 189 -24.99 13.60 -4.45
CA GLN A 189 -25.88 14.70 -4.83
C GLN A 189 -25.12 15.83 -5.55
N ASN A 190 -23.82 15.99 -5.26
CA ASN A 190 -22.95 16.85 -6.05
C ASN A 190 -22.53 16.11 -7.34
N LYS A 191 -23.10 16.54 -8.48
CA LYS A 191 -22.88 15.92 -9.80
C LYS A 191 -21.43 15.93 -10.30
N ARG A 192 -20.54 16.78 -9.75
CA ARG A 192 -19.11 16.72 -10.07
C ARG A 192 -18.41 15.61 -9.29
N LEU A 193 -18.69 15.51 -7.99
CA LEU A 193 -18.12 14.45 -7.14
C LEU A 193 -18.68 13.07 -7.48
N GLU A 194 -19.97 12.98 -7.81
CA GLU A 194 -20.58 11.75 -8.34
C GLU A 194 -19.84 11.24 -9.58
N LYS A 195 -19.48 12.13 -10.51
CA LYS A 195 -18.70 11.76 -11.70
C LYS A 195 -17.31 11.27 -11.34
N VAL A 196 -16.61 11.92 -10.41
CA VAL A 196 -15.30 11.45 -9.93
C VAL A 196 -15.44 10.07 -9.30
N TYR A 197 -16.45 9.86 -8.47
CA TYR A 197 -16.69 8.57 -7.83
C TYR A 197 -16.98 7.47 -8.85
N ASN A 198 -18.01 7.65 -9.67
CA ASN A 198 -18.54 6.61 -10.56
C ASN A 198 -17.64 6.36 -11.77
N ASN A 199 -16.90 7.36 -12.26
CA ASN A 199 -16.11 7.23 -13.49
C ASN A 199 -14.60 7.10 -13.25
N ILE A 200 -14.11 7.40 -12.04
CA ILE A 200 -12.68 7.34 -11.71
C ILE A 200 -12.43 6.40 -10.54
N LEU A 201 -13.04 6.64 -9.38
CA LEU A 201 -12.69 5.90 -8.16
C LEU A 201 -13.18 4.44 -8.18
N ILE A 202 -14.45 4.18 -8.49
CA ILE A 202 -14.98 2.81 -8.54
C ILE A 202 -14.35 1.98 -9.67
N PRO A 203 -14.30 2.46 -10.93
CA PRO A 203 -13.61 1.74 -11.99
C PRO A 203 -12.12 1.56 -11.71
N GLY A 204 -11.48 2.58 -11.13
CA GLY A 204 -10.09 2.52 -10.69
C GLY A 204 -9.87 1.48 -9.59
N CYS A 205 -10.80 1.33 -8.65
CA CYS A 205 -10.74 0.30 -7.60
C CYS A 205 -10.73 -1.10 -8.21
N ARG A 206 -11.66 -1.37 -9.13
CA ARG A 206 -11.72 -2.65 -9.86
C ARG A 206 -10.43 -2.88 -10.67
N PHE A 207 -10.06 -1.92 -11.50
CA PHE A 207 -8.86 -2.01 -12.33
C PHE A 207 -7.60 -2.27 -11.51
N LEU A 208 -7.44 -1.57 -10.37
CA LEU A 208 -6.29 -1.75 -9.51
C LEU A 208 -6.32 -3.11 -8.80
N THR A 209 -7.49 -3.65 -8.45
CA THR A 209 -7.59 -5.04 -7.94
C THR A 209 -6.99 -6.02 -8.95
N ASP A 210 -7.36 -5.90 -10.23
CA ASP A 210 -6.84 -6.75 -11.31
C ASP A 210 -5.33 -6.52 -11.55
N VAL A 211 -4.87 -5.26 -11.52
CA VAL A 211 -3.43 -4.94 -11.65
C VAL A 211 -2.62 -5.55 -10.51
N GLN A 212 -3.16 -5.53 -9.29
CA GLN A 212 -2.51 -6.11 -8.12
C GLN A 212 -2.43 -7.62 -8.18
N ASP A 213 -3.53 -8.31 -8.53
CA ASP A 213 -3.51 -9.77 -8.65
C ASP A 213 -2.61 -10.24 -9.80
N ASN A 214 -2.58 -9.48 -10.90
CA ASN A 214 -1.62 -9.71 -11.97
C ASN A 214 -0.18 -9.60 -11.45
N GLY A 215 0.17 -8.55 -10.70
CA GLY A 215 1.53 -8.36 -10.15
C GLY A 215 2.61 -8.11 -11.21
N VAL A 216 3.80 -7.76 -10.75
CA VAL A 216 4.96 -7.45 -11.61
C VAL A 216 5.92 -8.63 -11.66
N PRO A 217 6.28 -9.16 -12.84
CA PRO A 217 7.11 -10.35 -12.95
C PRO A 217 8.60 -10.03 -12.75
N PHE A 218 9.27 -10.83 -11.92
CA PHE A 218 10.70 -10.74 -11.64
C PHE A 218 11.44 -12.01 -12.03
N ASP A 219 12.68 -11.85 -12.47
CA ASP A 219 13.64 -12.94 -12.67
C ASP A 219 14.40 -13.20 -11.37
N ILE A 220 14.03 -14.27 -10.66
CA ILE A 220 14.63 -14.64 -9.37
C ILE A 220 16.14 -14.90 -9.51
N ALA A 221 16.56 -15.58 -10.57
CA ALA A 221 17.97 -15.89 -10.78
C ALA A 221 18.79 -14.60 -10.94
N ARG A 222 18.24 -13.63 -11.71
CA ARG A 222 18.88 -12.32 -11.87
C ARG A 222 18.85 -11.48 -10.59
N LEU A 223 17.81 -11.58 -9.77
CA LEU A 223 17.75 -10.93 -8.46
C LEU A 223 18.87 -11.41 -7.55
N ASN A 224 19.05 -12.74 -7.41
CA ASN A 224 20.11 -13.34 -6.61
C ASN A 224 21.50 -12.91 -7.11
N GLN A 225 21.74 -13.03 -8.42
CA GLN A 225 23.00 -12.59 -9.03
C GLN A 225 23.26 -11.08 -8.80
N SER A 226 22.22 -10.26 -8.87
CA SER A 226 22.33 -8.82 -8.63
C SER A 226 22.63 -8.50 -7.17
N GLN A 227 22.11 -9.28 -6.21
CA GLN A 227 22.46 -9.12 -4.79
C GLN A 227 23.93 -9.45 -4.53
N GLU A 228 24.42 -10.55 -5.08
CA GLU A 228 25.83 -10.95 -4.98
C GLU A 228 26.76 -9.90 -5.60
N LEU A 229 26.45 -9.46 -6.82
CA LEU A 229 27.19 -8.40 -7.50
C LEU A 229 27.24 -7.11 -6.65
N MET A 230 26.09 -6.68 -6.12
CA MET A 230 26.05 -5.49 -5.28
C MET A 230 26.80 -5.67 -3.97
N GLN A 231 26.83 -6.87 -3.40
CA GLN A 231 27.64 -7.13 -2.21
C GLN A 231 29.13 -6.96 -2.53
N VAL A 232 29.62 -7.58 -3.60
CA VAL A 232 31.02 -7.43 -4.05
C VAL A 232 31.36 -5.97 -4.29
N GLU A 233 30.52 -5.23 -5.02
CA GLU A 233 30.76 -3.81 -5.29
C GLU A 233 30.72 -2.91 -4.05
N ILE A 234 29.95 -3.30 -3.02
CA ILE A 234 29.91 -2.62 -1.72
C ILE A 234 31.22 -2.88 -0.98
N ASP A 235 31.65 -4.13 -0.92
CA ASP A 235 32.86 -4.54 -0.22
C ASP A 235 34.10 -3.87 -0.84
N GLU A 236 34.23 -3.86 -2.17
CA GLU A 236 35.30 -3.13 -2.87
C GLU A 236 35.28 -1.62 -2.58
N ALA A 237 34.08 -1.03 -2.46
CA ALA A 237 33.95 0.40 -2.14
C ALA A 237 34.30 0.69 -0.69
N ILE A 238 34.03 -0.25 0.21
CA ILE A 238 34.45 -0.19 1.61
C ILE A 238 35.97 -0.34 1.69
N ASP A 239 36.58 -1.32 1.04
CA ASP A 239 38.03 -1.49 1.03
C ASP A 239 38.74 -0.22 0.56
N LYS A 240 38.23 0.40 -0.51
CA LYS A 240 38.72 1.69 -1.00
C LYS A 240 38.53 2.84 0.01
N LEU A 241 37.46 2.83 0.79
CA LEU A 241 37.28 3.79 1.88
C LEU A 241 38.33 3.57 2.99
N TYR A 242 38.64 2.32 3.33
CA TYR A 242 39.64 1.97 4.34
C TYR A 242 41.09 2.24 3.92
N GLU A 243 41.36 2.46 2.62
CA GLU A 243 42.64 3.02 2.16
C GLU A 243 42.89 4.42 2.76
N ASN A 244 41.85 5.15 3.16
CA ASN A 244 41.98 6.45 3.80
C ASN A 244 42.27 6.30 5.32
N PRO A 245 43.45 6.75 5.82
CA PRO A 245 43.85 6.58 7.22
C PRO A 245 42.93 7.27 8.24
N ALA A 246 42.11 8.23 7.81
CA ALA A 246 41.14 8.87 8.68
C ALA A 246 40.11 7.87 9.23
N ILE A 247 39.79 6.83 8.45
CA ILE A 247 38.76 5.84 8.82
C ILE A 247 39.25 4.96 9.95
N THR A 248 40.46 4.39 9.82
CA THR A 248 41.06 3.55 10.86
C THR A 248 41.37 4.36 12.13
N SER A 249 41.78 5.62 11.99
CA SER A 249 41.99 6.53 13.11
C SER A 249 40.69 6.82 13.86
N PHE A 250 39.60 7.07 13.13
CA PHE A 250 38.27 7.29 13.70
C PHE A 250 37.77 6.06 14.48
N GLU A 251 37.95 4.85 13.93
CA GLU A 251 37.58 3.61 14.63
C GLU A 251 38.40 3.39 15.90
N ALA A 252 39.71 3.65 15.86
CA ALA A 252 40.60 3.49 17.00
C ALA A 252 40.20 4.41 18.17
N ILE A 253 39.78 5.64 17.89
CA ILE A 253 39.30 6.60 18.90
C ILE A 253 37.96 6.16 19.49
N ASN A 254 37.06 5.61 18.66
CA ASN A 254 35.72 5.24 19.08
C ASN A 254 35.61 3.80 19.63
N GLY A 255 36.65 2.98 19.47
CA GLY A 255 36.68 1.57 19.89
C GLY A 255 35.66 0.68 19.18
N LYS A 256 35.18 1.08 17.99
CA LYS A 256 34.13 0.38 17.23
C LYS A 256 34.34 0.54 15.73
N SER A 257 33.90 -0.47 14.98
CA SER A 257 33.89 -0.46 13.52
C SER A 257 32.99 0.65 12.97
N PHE A 258 33.44 1.28 11.89
CA PHE A 258 32.69 2.28 11.14
C PHE A 258 31.67 1.60 10.23
N ASN A 259 30.43 2.04 10.33
CA ASN A 259 29.31 1.64 9.50
C ASN A 259 28.94 2.83 8.58
N PRO A 260 29.29 2.78 7.28
CA PRO A 260 29.00 3.84 6.31
C PRO A 260 27.50 4.14 6.12
N ASN A 261 26.61 3.26 6.58
CA ASN A 261 25.15 3.46 6.53
C ASN A 261 24.60 4.13 7.81
N SER A 262 25.40 4.26 8.86
CA SER A 262 24.99 4.92 10.12
C SER A 262 25.10 6.44 10.01
N THR A 263 23.96 7.13 9.93
CA THR A 263 23.91 8.60 9.88
C THR A 263 24.52 9.27 11.11
N VAL A 264 24.48 8.59 12.27
CA VAL A 264 25.10 9.07 13.52
C VAL A 264 26.62 9.01 13.42
N GLN A 265 27.18 7.85 13.03
CA GLN A 265 28.62 7.71 12.88
C GLN A 265 29.16 8.61 11.76
N LEU A 266 28.40 8.78 10.67
CA LEU A 266 28.77 9.70 9.59
C LEU A 266 28.89 11.14 10.05
N ARG A 267 27.94 11.64 10.85
CA ARG A 267 28.04 13.00 11.38
C ARG A 267 29.28 13.15 12.24
N SER A 268 29.54 12.17 13.11
CA SER A 268 30.71 12.20 13.97
C SER A 268 32.02 12.17 13.18
N LEU A 269 32.11 11.30 12.17
CA LEU A 269 33.26 11.23 11.27
C LEU A 269 33.48 12.55 10.51
N LEU A 270 32.42 13.05 9.85
CA LEU A 270 32.55 14.18 8.92
C LEU A 270 32.72 15.52 9.64
N PHE A 271 31.95 15.78 10.70
CA PHE A 271 31.90 17.10 11.33
C PHE A 271 32.76 17.18 12.60
N ASP A 272 32.79 16.12 13.41
CA ASP A 272 33.51 16.15 14.68
C ASP A 272 34.98 15.73 14.52
N PHE A 273 35.24 14.67 13.75
CA PHE A 273 36.58 14.13 13.56
C PHE A 273 37.35 14.78 12.41
N LEU A 274 36.78 14.82 11.20
CA LEU A 274 37.38 15.47 10.03
C LEU A 274 37.26 16.99 10.05
N GLY A 275 36.35 17.54 10.87
CA GLY A 275 36.16 18.99 10.98
C GLY A 275 35.62 19.66 9.72
N LEU A 276 34.89 18.94 8.87
CA LEU A 276 34.35 19.49 7.63
C LEU A 276 33.32 20.58 7.93
N ASN A 277 33.28 21.64 7.13
CA ASN A 277 32.31 22.72 7.27
C ASN A 277 30.93 22.25 6.79
N PRO A 278 29.89 22.28 7.64
CA PRO A 278 28.53 21.92 7.23
C PRO A 278 27.98 22.83 6.15
N THR A 279 27.16 22.28 5.26
CA THR A 279 26.52 23.03 4.16
C THR A 279 25.35 23.92 4.62
N GLY A 280 25.02 23.89 5.91
CA GLY A 280 23.86 24.57 6.48
C GLY A 280 22.55 23.76 6.38
N LYS A 281 22.48 22.72 5.53
CA LYS A 281 21.32 21.85 5.44
C LYS A 281 21.18 20.97 6.69
N LYS A 282 20.01 21.01 7.33
CA LYS A 282 19.69 20.26 8.55
C LYS A 282 18.65 19.18 8.30
N THR A 283 18.66 18.13 9.13
CA THR A 283 17.58 17.15 9.23
C THR A 283 16.37 17.77 9.94
N GLY A 284 15.21 17.10 9.89
CA GLY A 284 14.02 17.53 10.65
C GLY A 284 14.24 17.61 12.17
N THR A 285 15.29 16.98 12.70
CA THR A 285 15.70 17.06 14.11
C THR A 285 16.75 18.15 14.39
N GLY A 286 17.07 19.01 13.41
CA GLY A 286 18.03 20.10 13.54
C GLY A 286 19.51 19.70 13.48
N ALA A 287 19.83 18.42 13.29
CA ALA A 287 21.21 17.94 13.11
C ALA A 287 21.71 18.22 11.69
N ASN A 288 23.04 18.29 11.47
CA ASN A 288 23.58 18.42 10.12
C ASN A 288 23.13 17.26 9.23
N SER A 289 22.67 17.55 8.01
CA SER A 289 22.31 16.50 7.06
C SER A 289 23.56 15.78 6.56
N THR A 290 23.40 14.51 6.21
CA THR A 290 24.41 13.69 5.52
C THR A 290 23.76 13.01 4.32
N ASP A 291 22.77 13.64 3.70
CA ASP A 291 22.12 13.13 2.49
C ASP A 291 23.07 13.17 1.27
N ALA A 292 22.60 12.64 0.13
CA ALA A 292 23.43 12.52 -1.06
C ALA A 292 23.91 13.87 -1.61
N GLU A 293 23.10 14.92 -1.50
CA GLU A 293 23.43 16.27 -1.94
C GLU A 293 24.53 16.86 -1.04
N VAL A 294 24.35 16.77 0.28
CA VAL A 294 25.35 17.25 1.25
C VAL A 294 26.67 16.51 1.11
N LEU A 295 26.65 15.18 0.96
CA LEU A 295 27.89 14.41 0.73
C LEU A 295 28.57 14.82 -0.58
N GLY A 296 27.81 15.18 -1.61
CA GLY A 296 28.33 15.69 -2.87
C GLY A 296 29.02 17.04 -2.72
N GLU A 297 28.44 17.97 -1.94
CA GLU A 297 29.07 19.26 -1.65
C GLU A 297 30.31 19.12 -0.78
N LEU A 298 30.24 18.29 0.28
CA LEU A 298 31.36 18.03 1.18
C LEU A 298 32.54 17.34 0.49
N ALA A 299 32.31 16.66 -0.65
CA ALA A 299 33.37 16.05 -1.45
C ALA A 299 34.41 17.06 -1.97
N SER A 300 34.09 18.36 -1.98
CA SER A 300 35.06 19.42 -2.29
C SER A 300 36.07 19.69 -1.16
N GLN A 301 35.74 19.29 0.08
CA GLN A 301 36.57 19.52 1.26
C GLN A 301 37.41 18.28 1.63
N SER A 302 36.93 17.08 1.28
CA SER A 302 37.61 15.80 1.52
C SER A 302 37.13 14.76 0.51
N ASP A 303 37.97 13.77 0.21
CA ASP A 303 37.64 12.59 -0.59
C ASP A 303 36.68 11.61 0.11
N VAL A 304 36.67 11.59 1.46
CA VAL A 304 35.88 10.68 2.30
C VAL A 304 34.36 10.77 2.00
N PRO A 305 33.73 11.97 1.96
CA PRO A 305 32.32 12.11 1.57
C PRO A 305 31.96 11.46 0.22
N ALA A 306 32.84 11.57 -0.79
CA ALA A 306 32.60 11.00 -2.10
C ALA A 306 32.64 9.46 -2.09
N LEU A 307 33.56 8.88 -1.30
CA LEU A 307 33.67 7.44 -1.11
C LEU A 307 32.45 6.88 -0.36
N ILE A 308 32.04 7.55 0.72
CA ILE A 308 30.83 7.23 1.47
C ILE A 308 29.58 7.30 0.58
N LEU A 309 29.47 8.34 -0.25
CA LEU A 309 28.34 8.51 -1.15
C LEU A 309 28.21 7.30 -2.09
N LYS A 310 29.32 6.81 -2.66
CA LYS A 310 29.34 5.62 -3.52
C LYS A 310 28.88 4.36 -2.76
N ILE A 311 29.38 4.13 -1.54
CA ILE A 311 28.97 2.99 -0.71
C ILE A 311 27.47 3.03 -0.43
N ARG A 312 26.94 4.20 -0.05
CA ARG A 312 25.52 4.36 0.29
C ARG A 312 24.60 4.22 -0.92
N GLN A 313 25.04 4.69 -2.09
CA GLN A 313 24.27 4.48 -3.33
C GLN A 313 24.13 2.98 -3.64
N LYS A 314 25.22 2.22 -3.60
CA LYS A 314 25.21 0.75 -3.80
C LYS A 314 24.44 0.00 -2.71
N SER A 315 24.70 0.34 -1.44
CA SER A 315 23.99 -0.22 -0.28
C SER A 315 22.48 0.03 -0.38
N LYS A 316 22.06 1.21 -0.86
CA LYS A 316 20.65 1.51 -1.09
C LYS A 316 20.06 0.58 -2.15
N ILE A 317 20.76 0.35 -3.27
CA ILE A 317 20.29 -0.57 -4.31
C ILE A 317 20.05 -1.97 -3.75
N LYS A 318 21.03 -2.50 -3.03
CA LYS A 318 20.93 -3.82 -2.40
C LYS A 318 19.86 -3.86 -1.32
N ASN A 319 20.03 -3.09 -0.25
CA ASN A 319 19.25 -3.21 0.99
C ASN A 319 17.81 -2.67 0.85
N THR A 320 17.59 -1.68 -0.01
CA THR A 320 16.26 -1.05 -0.16
C THR A 320 15.44 -1.71 -1.25
N TYR A 321 16.08 -2.25 -2.29
CA TYR A 321 15.36 -2.83 -3.42
C TYR A 321 15.58 -4.33 -3.50
N LEU A 322 16.79 -4.81 -3.81
CA LEU A 322 17.02 -6.23 -4.10
C LEU A 322 16.66 -7.15 -2.92
N ASP A 323 17.17 -6.84 -1.72
CA ASP A 323 16.93 -7.62 -0.49
C ASP A 323 15.47 -7.57 -0.03
N LYS A 324 14.72 -6.54 -0.42
CA LYS A 324 13.30 -6.42 -0.09
C LYS A 324 12.38 -7.05 -1.13
N ILE A 325 12.81 -7.18 -2.38
CA ILE A 325 11.98 -7.76 -3.45
C ILE A 325 11.82 -9.27 -3.23
N ILE A 326 12.91 -10.01 -2.99
CA ILE A 326 12.89 -11.48 -2.96
C ILE A 326 11.92 -12.05 -1.92
N PRO A 327 11.93 -11.62 -0.65
CA PRO A 327 11.01 -12.17 0.36
C PRO A 327 9.54 -11.81 0.09
N GLN A 328 9.28 -10.89 -0.84
CA GLN A 328 7.97 -10.36 -1.18
C GLN A 328 7.44 -10.90 -2.51
N LEU A 329 8.23 -11.73 -3.21
CA LEU A 329 7.77 -12.45 -4.38
C LEU A 329 6.80 -13.55 -3.97
N ASP A 330 5.74 -13.66 -4.75
CA ASP A 330 4.79 -14.75 -4.66
C ASP A 330 5.35 -16.00 -5.37
N ARG A 331 4.66 -17.14 -5.24
CA ARG A 331 5.04 -18.46 -5.78
C ARG A 331 5.26 -18.45 -7.30
N ASP A 332 4.63 -17.51 -8.00
CA ASP A 332 4.77 -17.30 -9.44
C ASP A 332 5.87 -16.29 -9.83
N SER A 333 6.74 -15.94 -8.88
CA SER A 333 7.84 -14.96 -9.05
C SER A 333 7.35 -13.55 -9.39
N ARG A 334 6.15 -13.18 -8.94
CA ARG A 334 5.58 -11.84 -9.15
C ARG A 334 5.49 -11.10 -7.84
N LEU A 335 5.72 -9.79 -7.91
CA LEU A 335 5.53 -8.88 -6.78
C LEU A 335 4.18 -8.17 -6.92
N ARG A 336 3.32 -8.31 -5.90
CA ARG A 336 1.99 -7.72 -5.86
C ARG A 336 1.96 -6.57 -4.85
N THR A 337 2.05 -5.33 -5.35
CA THR A 337 2.10 -4.12 -4.51
C THR A 337 0.70 -3.60 -4.16
N GLY A 338 0.56 -2.94 -3.01
CA GLY A 338 -0.65 -2.26 -2.56
C GLY A 338 -0.88 -0.93 -3.28
N PHE A 339 -1.80 -0.78 -4.24
CA PHE A 339 -2.12 0.55 -4.84
C PHE A 339 -3.26 1.25 -4.12
N ASN A 340 -3.05 2.44 -3.55
CA ASN A 340 -4.07 3.12 -2.76
C ASN A 340 -4.65 4.33 -3.51
N LEU A 341 -5.98 4.41 -3.56
CA LEU A 341 -6.74 5.50 -4.18
C LEU A 341 -7.05 6.66 -3.22
N HIS A 342 -6.94 6.43 -1.91
CA HIS A 342 -7.46 7.32 -0.86
C HIS A 342 -6.37 7.92 0.04
N SER A 343 -5.09 7.84 -0.35
CA SER A 343 -3.97 8.12 0.56
C SER A 343 -3.22 9.43 0.28
N THR A 344 -3.55 10.16 -0.80
CA THR A 344 -2.88 11.41 -1.15
C THR A 344 -3.91 12.52 -1.27
N THR A 345 -3.59 13.75 -0.87
CA THR A 345 -4.51 14.88 -1.04
C THR A 345 -4.65 15.31 -2.50
N SER A 346 -3.66 14.98 -3.34
CA SER A 346 -3.64 15.33 -4.77
C SER A 346 -4.52 14.46 -5.66
N GLY A 347 -5.07 13.35 -5.16
CA GLY A 347 -5.76 12.34 -5.97
C GLY A 347 -4.84 11.36 -6.71
N ARG A 348 -3.52 11.47 -6.56
CA ARG A 348 -2.58 10.48 -7.11
C ARG A 348 -2.66 9.16 -6.35
N LEU A 349 -2.41 8.08 -7.08
CA LEU A 349 -2.15 6.77 -6.49
C LEU A 349 -0.91 6.82 -5.60
N SER A 350 -0.94 6.13 -4.48
CA SER A 350 0.28 5.71 -3.78
C SER A 350 0.48 4.20 -3.91
N SER A 351 1.69 3.73 -3.60
CA SER A 351 1.92 2.29 -3.41
C SER A 351 2.51 1.97 -2.03
N SER A 352 2.03 0.89 -1.41
CA SER A 352 2.44 0.40 -0.09
C SER A 352 2.29 -1.13 0.00
N GLY A 353 2.26 -1.70 1.21
CA GLY A 353 2.17 -3.15 1.42
C GLY A 353 3.52 -3.84 1.26
N LYS A 354 3.55 -4.98 0.55
CA LYS A 354 4.76 -5.81 0.33
C LYS A 354 5.98 -4.99 -0.09
N LEU A 355 5.81 -4.06 -1.03
CA LEU A 355 6.86 -3.12 -1.43
C LEU A 355 6.22 -1.86 -2.04
N ASN A 356 6.74 -0.67 -1.71
CA ASN A 356 6.39 0.57 -2.42
C ASN A 356 7.10 0.60 -3.78
N MET A 357 6.39 0.22 -4.84
CA MET A 357 6.94 0.15 -6.19
C MET A 357 7.16 1.51 -6.85
N GLN A 358 6.51 2.58 -6.38
CA GLN A 358 6.78 3.95 -6.86
C GLN A 358 8.17 4.44 -6.48
N GLN A 359 8.78 3.84 -5.46
CA GLN A 359 10.15 4.16 -5.02
C GLN A 359 11.22 3.36 -5.76
N LEU A 360 10.87 2.45 -6.67
CA LEU A 360 11.87 1.74 -7.46
C LEU A 360 12.70 2.74 -8.29
N PRO A 361 14.02 2.54 -8.36
CA PRO A 361 14.90 3.48 -9.04
C PRO A 361 14.59 3.50 -10.55
N ARG A 362 14.29 4.70 -11.06
CA ARG A 362 13.85 4.90 -12.45
C ARG A 362 14.91 4.44 -13.46
N ASP A 363 16.17 4.76 -13.25
CA ASP A 363 17.22 4.57 -14.26
C ASP A 363 18.34 3.64 -13.80
N ASN A 364 18.05 2.75 -12.83
CA ASN A 364 19.03 1.76 -12.39
C ASN A 364 18.86 0.44 -13.16
N PRO A 365 19.82 0.05 -14.01
CA PRO A 365 19.70 -1.14 -14.86
C PRO A 365 19.77 -2.45 -14.09
N ILE A 366 20.34 -2.47 -12.88
CA ILE A 366 20.43 -3.67 -12.05
C ILE A 366 19.03 -4.05 -11.55
N VAL A 367 18.33 -3.11 -10.91
CA VAL A 367 16.97 -3.35 -10.41
C VAL A 367 15.98 -3.53 -11.56
N LYS A 368 15.99 -2.63 -12.56
CA LYS A 368 15.08 -2.76 -13.71
C LYS A 368 15.34 -4.01 -14.53
N GLY A 369 16.60 -4.43 -14.65
CA GLY A 369 16.97 -5.65 -15.36
C GLY A 369 16.36 -6.91 -14.74
N CYS A 370 16.03 -6.88 -13.46
CA CYS A 370 15.36 -7.97 -12.77
C CYS A 370 13.87 -8.08 -13.12
N ILE A 371 13.24 -7.05 -13.68
CA ILE A 371 11.85 -7.11 -14.14
C ILE A 371 11.84 -7.75 -15.53
N LYS A 372 11.19 -8.91 -15.67
CA LYS A 372 11.27 -9.73 -16.88
C LYS A 372 9.90 -10.20 -17.31
N ALA A 373 9.56 -9.96 -18.58
CA ALA A 373 8.33 -10.47 -19.17
C ALA A 373 8.28 -12.00 -19.13
N ALA A 374 7.08 -12.56 -18.96
CA ALA A 374 6.85 -13.99 -19.13
C ALA A 374 7.25 -14.46 -20.55
N PRO A 375 7.57 -15.75 -20.75
CA PRO A 375 7.82 -16.30 -22.07
C PRO A 375 6.71 -15.93 -23.07
N GLY A 376 7.09 -15.56 -24.30
CA GLY A 376 6.17 -15.11 -25.34
C GLY A 376 5.68 -13.65 -25.20
N HIS A 377 6.04 -12.94 -24.13
CA HIS A 377 5.56 -11.58 -23.85
C HIS A 377 6.70 -10.55 -23.87
N LYS A 378 6.32 -9.25 -23.87
CA LYS A 378 7.22 -8.10 -23.74
C LYS A 378 6.66 -7.12 -22.72
N ILE A 379 7.55 -6.40 -22.03
CA ILE A 379 7.17 -5.26 -21.18
C ILE A 379 7.07 -4.04 -22.09
N VAL A 380 5.93 -3.35 -22.02
CA VAL A 380 5.69 -2.07 -22.72
C VAL A 380 5.54 -1.00 -21.65
N ALA A 381 6.30 0.09 -21.80
CA ALA A 381 6.18 1.27 -20.96
C ALA A 381 5.52 2.40 -21.76
N MET A 382 4.46 2.99 -21.21
CA MET A 382 3.82 4.18 -21.74
C MET A 382 3.89 5.27 -20.67
N ASP A 383 4.50 6.41 -21.02
CA ASP A 383 4.67 7.55 -20.12
C ASP A 383 4.00 8.78 -20.73
N LEU A 384 3.21 9.49 -19.93
CA LEU A 384 2.63 10.78 -20.32
C LEU A 384 3.63 11.87 -19.95
N THR A 385 4.75 11.90 -20.66
CA THR A 385 5.83 12.85 -20.43
C THR A 385 5.29 14.28 -20.50
N THR A 386 5.62 15.11 -19.50
CA THR A 386 5.16 16.52 -19.37
C THR A 386 3.64 16.75 -19.22
N ALA A 387 2.84 15.73 -18.88
CA ALA A 387 1.39 15.89 -18.71
C ALA A 387 0.99 17.02 -17.74
N GLU A 388 1.72 17.16 -16.62
CA GLU A 388 1.45 18.20 -15.62
C GLU A 388 1.62 19.60 -16.19
N VAL A 389 2.67 19.78 -17.00
CA VAL A 389 2.96 21.05 -17.66
C VAL A 389 1.95 21.35 -18.75
N TYR A 390 1.53 20.33 -19.50
CA TYR A 390 0.45 20.46 -20.46
C TYR A 390 -0.84 20.95 -19.79
N VAL A 391 -1.22 20.33 -18.67
CA VAL A 391 -2.39 20.75 -17.88
C VAL A 391 -2.20 22.17 -17.36
N ALA A 392 -1.02 22.52 -16.85
CA ALA A 392 -0.71 23.87 -16.38
C ALA A 392 -0.86 24.92 -17.49
N ALA A 393 -0.36 24.64 -18.71
CA ALA A 393 -0.50 25.54 -19.86
C ALA A 393 -1.97 25.77 -20.24
N VAL A 394 -2.80 24.72 -20.18
CA VAL A 394 -4.24 24.81 -20.44
C VAL A 394 -4.93 25.64 -19.35
N LEU A 395 -4.66 25.38 -18.07
CA LEU A 395 -5.26 26.06 -16.94
C LEU A 395 -4.86 27.54 -16.87
N ALA A 396 -3.58 27.85 -17.14
CA ALA A 396 -3.05 29.22 -17.20
C ALA A 396 -3.48 29.97 -18.47
N LYS A 397 -4.03 29.26 -19.45
CA LYS A 397 -4.36 29.78 -20.79
C LYS A 397 -3.16 30.40 -21.52
N ASP A 398 -1.98 29.84 -21.31
CA ASP A 398 -0.74 30.31 -21.95
C ASP A 398 -0.67 29.80 -23.39
N GLU A 399 -0.97 30.66 -24.37
CA GLU A 399 -0.91 30.29 -25.79
C GLU A 399 0.51 29.95 -26.26
N ALA A 400 1.53 30.62 -25.72
CA ALA A 400 2.90 30.35 -26.10
C ALA A 400 3.34 28.94 -25.68
N LEU A 401 2.94 28.47 -24.49
CA LEU A 401 3.17 27.10 -24.05
C LEU A 401 2.29 26.09 -24.79
N LYS A 402 1.02 26.42 -25.05
CA LYS A 402 0.13 25.56 -25.85
C LYS A 402 0.70 25.32 -27.25
N ASP A 403 1.28 26.34 -27.89
CA ASP A 403 1.87 26.22 -29.23
C ASP A 403 3.15 25.37 -29.23
N VAL A 404 3.94 25.42 -28.16
CA VAL A 404 5.08 24.49 -27.97
C VAL A 404 4.59 23.04 -27.95
N PHE A 405 3.50 22.75 -27.24
CA PHE A 405 2.93 21.39 -27.23
C PHE A 405 2.28 20.99 -28.56
N ARG A 406 1.53 21.90 -29.22
CA ARG A 406 0.90 21.63 -30.53
C ARG A 406 1.91 21.34 -31.64
N SER A 407 3.06 21.99 -31.60
CA SER A 407 4.14 21.80 -32.59
C SER A 407 4.96 20.53 -32.37
N GLY A 408 4.73 19.79 -31.27
CA GLY A 408 5.56 18.65 -30.88
C GLY A 408 6.98 19.03 -30.48
N GLY A 409 7.23 20.31 -30.20
CA GLY A 409 8.53 20.82 -29.80
C GLY A 409 8.98 20.28 -28.45
N ASN A 410 10.29 20.17 -28.25
CA ASN A 410 10.83 19.83 -26.93
C ASN A 410 10.59 21.00 -25.96
N PHE A 411 9.69 20.79 -25.01
CA PHE A 411 9.34 21.77 -23.98
C PHE A 411 10.56 22.36 -23.26
N HIS A 412 11.51 21.51 -22.83
CA HIS A 412 12.69 21.95 -22.08
C HIS A 412 13.58 22.86 -22.93
N SER A 413 13.76 22.54 -24.20
CA SER A 413 14.53 23.37 -25.14
C SER A 413 13.81 24.68 -25.45
N ALA A 414 12.49 24.65 -25.64
CA ALA A 414 11.71 25.83 -25.99
C ALA A 414 11.64 26.87 -24.86
N ILE A 415 11.63 26.44 -23.60
CA ILE A 415 11.69 27.35 -22.45
C ILE A 415 13.09 27.92 -22.25
N ALA A 416 14.15 27.11 -22.41
CA ALA A 416 15.53 27.56 -22.24
C ALA A 416 15.94 28.71 -23.20
N HIS A 417 15.22 28.89 -24.31
CA HIS A 417 15.42 30.00 -25.24
C HIS A 417 14.60 31.26 -24.93
N LYS A 418 13.63 31.18 -24.00
CA LYS A 418 12.72 32.29 -23.65
C LYS A 418 13.02 32.90 -22.27
N VAL A 419 13.76 32.19 -21.42
CA VAL A 419 14.34 32.69 -20.16
C VAL A 419 15.74 33.21 -20.45
#